data_AF-A0A223KV21-F1
#
_entry.id   AF-A0A223KV21-F1
#
_cell.length_a   1.000
_cell.length_b   1.000
_cell.length_c   1.000
_cell.angle_alpha   90.00
_cell.angle_beta   90.00
_cell.angle_gamma   90.00
#
_symmetry.space_group_name_H-M   'P 1'
#
loop_
_entity.id
_entity.type
_entity.pdbx_description
1 polymer ?
#
loop_
_entity_poly.entity_id
_entity_poly.type
_entity_poly.pdbx_seq_one_letter_code
_entity_poly.pdbx_strand_id
1 'polypeptide(L)'
;MKGSRFGRNRVAVGVKGSRVGRKHVVVGVKGSRFGRNRVAVGVKGSRFGRNRVAVGVKGSQFGRNRVVVGVKGSRVGRNRVAVGVKGSQFGRKHVVVGVKGSRVGRNRVAVGVKGSRFGRNRVAVGVKGSQFGRNRVVVGVKANPVGTKPNSVGTKANPVGTKASSIDAKVNSVGTKANPVGTKASSIGAKMNSVGTKANPVGTKASSIGAKVISIDAKANPVGTKPNSVGTKTIRSTQNEAWFP
;
A
#
# COMPACT_ATOMS: atom_id res chain seq x y z
N MET A 1 -30.13 -3.16 -32.25
CA MET A 1 -29.28 -2.19 -31.51
C MET A 1 -30.17 -1.13 -30.87
N LYS A 2 -30.09 -0.80 -29.56
CA LYS A 2 -30.87 0.31 -28.96
C LYS A 2 -29.91 1.35 -28.38
N GLY A 3 -29.74 2.51 -29.01
CA GLY A 3 -28.93 3.62 -28.50
C GLY A 3 -28.45 4.63 -29.55
N SER A 4 -28.54 5.92 -29.24
CA SER A 4 -28.24 7.07 -30.11
C SER A 4 -26.73 7.19 -30.41
N ARG A 5 -26.31 7.37 -31.67
CA ARG A 5 -24.89 7.42 -32.09
C ARG A 5 -24.52 8.71 -32.83
N PHE A 6 -23.86 9.65 -32.17
CA PHE A 6 -23.39 10.93 -32.74
C PHE A 6 -21.85 10.95 -32.94
N GLY A 7 -21.35 11.15 -34.17
CA GLY A 7 -19.91 11.25 -34.52
C GLY A 7 -19.44 10.49 -35.78
N ARG A 8 -18.20 10.74 -36.25
CA ARG A 8 -17.57 10.21 -37.50
C ARG A 8 -16.38 9.24 -37.21
N ASN A 9 -16.00 8.38 -38.18
CA ASN A 9 -14.99 7.29 -38.14
C ASN A 9 -15.18 6.29 -36.99
N ARG A 10 -16.09 5.31 -37.16
CA ARG A 10 -16.47 4.38 -36.09
C ARG A 10 -16.61 2.93 -36.58
N VAL A 11 -16.00 1.99 -35.85
CA VAL A 11 -16.26 0.53 -35.97
C VAL A 11 -17.10 0.10 -34.78
N ALA A 12 -18.27 -0.52 -35.00
CA ALA A 12 -19.28 -0.69 -33.95
C ALA A 12 -20.07 -2.01 -33.97
N VAL A 13 -19.66 -2.98 -33.15
CA VAL A 13 -20.30 -4.31 -33.03
C VAL A 13 -20.90 -4.49 -31.63
N GLY A 14 -22.11 -5.08 -31.51
CA GLY A 14 -22.73 -5.44 -30.23
C GLY A 14 -22.97 -4.27 -29.26
N VAL A 15 -23.86 -3.34 -29.60
CA VAL A 15 -23.93 -2.02 -28.95
C VAL A 15 -25.32 -1.71 -28.39
N LYS A 16 -25.37 -1.28 -27.12
CA LYS A 16 -26.58 -0.73 -26.47
C LYS A 16 -26.24 0.54 -25.69
N GLY A 17 -27.03 1.61 -25.78
CA GLY A 17 -26.81 2.91 -25.12
C GLY A 17 -26.16 4.01 -25.98
N SER A 18 -26.07 5.22 -25.44
CA SER A 18 -25.74 6.44 -26.19
C SER A 18 -24.25 6.62 -26.48
N ARG A 19 -23.88 7.16 -27.64
CA ARG A 19 -22.49 7.45 -28.02
C ARG A 19 -22.39 8.82 -28.64
N VAL A 20 -21.50 9.63 -28.11
CA VAL A 20 -21.21 10.98 -28.61
C VAL A 20 -19.70 11.14 -28.75
N GLY A 21 -19.25 11.48 -29.96
CA GLY A 21 -17.87 11.79 -30.31
C GLY A 21 -17.29 10.94 -31.46
N ARG A 22 -16.06 11.29 -31.88
CA ARG A 22 -15.39 10.83 -33.11
C ARG A 22 -14.25 9.83 -32.87
N LYS A 23 -13.87 9.05 -33.90
CA LYS A 23 -12.75 8.10 -33.92
C LYS A 23 -12.88 7.03 -32.82
N HIS A 24 -13.84 6.12 -33.00
CA HIS A 24 -14.16 5.08 -32.02
C HIS A 24 -14.15 3.66 -32.59
N VAL A 25 -13.31 2.78 -32.05
CA VAL A 25 -13.41 1.33 -32.28
C VAL A 25 -14.10 0.71 -31.07
N VAL A 26 -15.27 0.09 -31.27
CA VAL A 26 -16.15 -0.31 -30.18
C VAL A 26 -16.86 -1.64 -30.43
N VAL A 27 -16.54 -2.64 -29.61
CA VAL A 27 -17.08 -4.00 -29.72
C VAL A 27 -17.69 -4.43 -28.37
N GLY A 28 -18.92 -4.94 -28.37
CA GLY A 28 -19.57 -5.53 -27.19
C GLY A 28 -19.74 -4.53 -26.05
N VAL A 29 -20.49 -3.44 -26.27
CA VAL A 29 -20.66 -2.40 -25.25
C VAL A 29 -22.09 -1.97 -24.97
N LYS A 30 -22.41 -1.98 -23.68
CA LYS A 30 -23.66 -1.48 -23.09
C LYS A 30 -23.41 -0.25 -22.22
N GLY A 31 -24.00 0.89 -22.53
CA GLY A 31 -23.93 2.15 -21.76
C GLY A 31 -23.46 3.37 -22.55
N SER A 32 -23.44 4.53 -21.88
CA SER A 32 -23.20 5.84 -22.50
C SER A 32 -21.72 6.14 -22.73
N ARG A 33 -21.33 6.69 -23.88
CA ARG A 33 -19.94 7.07 -24.20
C ARG A 33 -19.82 8.45 -24.79
N PHE A 34 -19.15 9.35 -24.08
CA PHE A 34 -18.85 10.72 -24.54
C PHE A 34 -17.34 11.02 -24.67
N GLY A 35 -16.87 11.53 -25.80
CA GLY A 35 -15.47 11.95 -26.03
C GLY A 35 -14.87 11.45 -27.35
N ARG A 36 -13.58 11.69 -27.63
CA ARG A 36 -12.89 11.41 -28.93
C ARG A 36 -11.75 10.40 -28.79
N ASN A 37 -11.33 9.74 -29.88
CA ASN A 37 -10.19 8.81 -29.97
C ASN A 37 -10.25 7.69 -28.92
N ARG A 38 -11.11 6.70 -29.13
CA ARG A 38 -11.33 5.64 -28.14
C ARG A 38 -11.40 4.25 -28.75
N VAL A 39 -10.74 3.29 -28.11
CA VAL A 39 -10.91 1.85 -28.33
C VAL A 39 -11.64 1.27 -27.12
N ALA A 40 -12.73 0.54 -27.34
CA ALA A 40 -13.56 0.02 -26.25
C ALA A 40 -14.19 -1.35 -26.58
N VAL A 41 -13.66 -2.40 -25.98
CA VAL A 41 -14.04 -3.80 -26.21
C VAL A 41 -14.59 -4.41 -24.91
N GLY A 42 -15.74 -5.09 -24.94
CA GLY A 42 -16.31 -5.81 -23.80
C GLY A 42 -16.60 -4.90 -22.60
N VAL A 43 -17.62 -4.05 -22.70
CA VAL A 43 -17.79 -2.92 -21.78
C VAL A 43 -19.22 -2.80 -21.32
N LYS A 44 -19.42 -2.71 -20.01
CA LYS A 44 -20.71 -2.35 -19.42
C LYS A 44 -20.56 -1.12 -18.53
N GLY A 45 -21.13 0.02 -18.91
CA GLY A 45 -21.15 1.26 -18.12
C GLY A 45 -20.84 2.54 -18.90
N SER A 46 -20.76 3.66 -18.18
CA SER A 46 -20.61 5.00 -18.75
C SER A 46 -19.14 5.41 -18.93
N ARG A 47 -18.79 6.03 -20.06
CA ARG A 47 -17.44 6.55 -20.32
C ARG A 47 -17.41 7.98 -20.83
N PHE A 48 -16.74 8.85 -20.09
CA PHE A 48 -16.58 10.27 -20.44
C PHE A 48 -15.10 10.72 -20.53
N GLY A 49 -14.68 11.25 -21.67
CA GLY A 49 -13.31 11.74 -21.91
C GLY A 49 -12.65 11.20 -23.19
N ARG A 50 -11.42 11.67 -23.47
CA ARG A 50 -10.70 11.51 -24.75
C ARG A 50 -9.45 10.64 -24.62
N ASN A 51 -8.95 10.09 -25.74
CA ASN A 51 -7.70 9.30 -25.84
C ASN A 51 -7.69 8.12 -24.86
N ARG A 52 -8.50 7.10 -25.13
CA ARG A 52 -8.68 5.97 -24.20
C ARG A 52 -8.73 4.62 -24.87
N VAL A 53 -8.04 3.65 -24.29
CA VAL A 53 -8.17 2.22 -24.61
C VAL A 53 -8.81 1.52 -23.42
N ALA A 54 -9.89 0.78 -23.65
CA ALA A 54 -10.68 0.20 -22.58
C ALA A 54 -11.25 -1.19 -22.92
N VAL A 55 -10.62 -2.24 -22.41
CA VAL A 55 -10.92 -3.65 -22.70
C VAL A 55 -11.43 -4.35 -21.43
N GLY A 56 -12.56 -5.07 -21.51
CA GLY A 56 -13.10 -5.85 -20.39
C GLY A 56 -13.43 -4.97 -19.18
N VAL A 57 -14.24 -3.92 -19.37
CA VAL A 57 -14.53 -2.93 -18.33
C VAL A 57 -16.01 -2.99 -17.91
N LYS A 58 -16.26 -3.30 -16.64
CA LYS A 58 -17.57 -3.19 -15.99
C LYS A 58 -17.54 -2.04 -14.97
N GLY A 59 -18.19 -0.93 -15.30
CA GLY A 59 -18.28 0.27 -14.46
C GLY A 59 -17.99 1.57 -15.21
N SER A 60 -17.96 2.68 -14.47
CA SER A 60 -17.89 4.03 -15.06
C SER A 60 -16.47 4.57 -15.16
N GLN A 61 -16.10 5.13 -16.31
CA GLN A 61 -14.75 5.63 -16.59
C GLN A 61 -14.80 7.11 -17.02
N PHE A 62 -14.34 8.01 -16.16
CA PHE A 62 -14.26 9.46 -16.37
C PHE A 62 -12.82 9.99 -16.42
N GLY A 63 -12.48 10.75 -17.45
CA GLY A 63 -11.15 11.35 -17.64
C GLY A 63 -10.48 10.96 -18.96
N ARG A 64 -9.25 11.45 -19.15
CA ARG A 64 -8.51 11.46 -20.44
C ARG A 64 -7.18 10.71 -20.34
N ASN A 65 -6.62 10.29 -21.48
CA ASN A 65 -5.31 9.65 -21.61
C ASN A 65 -5.21 8.41 -20.69
N ARG A 66 -5.95 7.35 -21.01
CA ARG A 66 -5.99 6.15 -20.17
C ARG A 66 -5.97 4.85 -20.96
N VAL A 67 -5.26 3.88 -20.42
CA VAL A 67 -5.31 2.48 -20.84
C VAL A 67 -5.88 1.66 -19.70
N VAL A 68 -6.99 0.97 -19.94
CA VAL A 68 -7.69 0.20 -18.89
C VAL A 68 -8.08 -1.19 -19.41
N VAL A 69 -7.63 -2.24 -18.71
CA VAL A 69 -7.84 -3.64 -19.12
C VAL A 69 -8.29 -4.47 -17.92
N GLY A 70 -9.33 -5.29 -18.07
CA GLY A 70 -9.78 -6.21 -17.03
C GLY A 70 -10.20 -5.49 -15.75
N VAL A 71 -11.26 -4.71 -15.81
CA VAL A 71 -11.61 -3.74 -14.77
C VAL A 71 -13.03 -3.91 -14.34
N LYS A 72 -13.21 -4.07 -13.03
CA LYS A 72 -14.52 -3.98 -12.38
C LYS A 72 -14.52 -2.82 -11.40
N GLY A 73 -15.16 -1.70 -11.75
CA GLY A 73 -15.30 -0.53 -10.89
C GLY A 73 -15.18 0.82 -11.61
N SER A 74 -15.17 1.89 -10.81
CA SER A 74 -15.20 3.28 -11.31
C SER A 74 -13.81 3.90 -11.36
N ARG A 75 -13.48 4.65 -12.43
CA ARG A 75 -12.24 5.45 -12.47
C ARG A 75 -12.44 6.89 -12.87
N VAL A 76 -11.90 7.80 -12.08
CA VAL A 76 -12.04 9.25 -12.29
C VAL A 76 -10.70 9.98 -12.26
N GLY A 77 -10.19 10.35 -13.44
CA GLY A 77 -9.05 11.25 -13.57
C GLY A 77 -8.19 10.92 -14.79
N ARG A 78 -6.96 11.47 -14.84
CA ARG A 78 -6.16 11.57 -16.07
C ARG A 78 -4.83 10.83 -15.98
N ASN A 79 -4.27 10.48 -17.14
CA ASN A 79 -2.94 9.88 -17.32
C ASN A 79 -2.81 8.60 -16.47
N ARG A 80 -3.45 7.51 -16.89
CA ARG A 80 -3.45 6.27 -16.12
C ARG A 80 -3.34 5.02 -16.96
N VAL A 81 -2.64 4.03 -16.42
CA VAL A 81 -2.62 2.65 -16.92
C VAL A 81 -3.15 1.76 -15.81
N ALA A 82 -4.19 0.96 -16.09
CA ALA A 82 -4.84 0.15 -15.08
C ALA A 82 -5.29 -1.23 -15.60
N VAL A 83 -4.60 -2.28 -15.15
CA VAL A 83 -4.77 -3.67 -15.59
C VAL A 83 -5.19 -4.55 -14.42
N GLY A 84 -6.21 -5.39 -14.59
CA GLY A 84 -6.63 -6.34 -13.55
C GLY A 84 -7.03 -5.64 -12.25
N VAL A 85 -7.91 -4.65 -12.35
CA VAL A 85 -8.34 -3.85 -11.20
C VAL A 85 -9.77 -4.16 -10.84
N LYS A 86 -9.98 -4.66 -9.62
CA LYS A 86 -11.28 -4.78 -8.98
C LYS A 86 -11.39 -3.72 -7.88
N GLY A 87 -12.13 -2.64 -8.15
CA GLY A 87 -12.31 -1.50 -7.24
C GLY A 87 -12.24 -0.14 -7.95
N SER A 88 -12.30 0.93 -7.16
CA SER A 88 -12.42 2.29 -7.68
C SER A 88 -11.12 3.08 -7.62
N GLN A 89 -10.82 3.89 -8.65
CA GLN A 89 -9.55 4.65 -8.72
C GLN A 89 -9.75 6.12 -9.08
N PHE A 90 -9.32 7.01 -8.19
CA PHE A 90 -9.49 8.45 -8.24
C PHE A 90 -8.13 9.20 -8.19
N GLY A 91 -8.05 10.30 -8.93
CA GLY A 91 -6.85 11.13 -9.09
C GLY A 91 -6.07 10.96 -10.41
N ARG A 92 -4.78 11.28 -10.43
CA ARG A 92 -3.99 11.39 -11.69
C ARG A 92 -2.65 10.67 -11.60
N LYS A 93 -2.07 10.32 -12.76
CA LYS A 93 -0.74 9.70 -12.86
C LYS A 93 -0.66 8.42 -12.02
N HIS A 94 -1.49 7.43 -12.37
CA HIS A 94 -1.50 6.10 -11.70
C HIS A 94 -1.08 5.02 -12.68
N VAL A 95 -0.21 4.12 -12.22
CA VAL A 95 0.09 2.84 -12.89
C VAL A 95 -0.29 1.72 -11.92
N VAL A 96 -1.25 0.89 -12.30
CA VAL A 96 -1.87 -0.07 -11.37
C VAL A 96 -2.17 -1.39 -12.03
N VAL A 97 -1.63 -2.47 -11.46
CA VAL A 97 -1.68 -3.82 -12.05
C VAL A 97 -2.04 -4.84 -10.96
N GLY A 98 -3.01 -5.72 -11.20
CA GLY A 98 -3.33 -6.80 -10.27
C GLY A 98 -3.77 -6.26 -8.91
N VAL A 99 -4.81 -5.45 -8.91
CA VAL A 99 -5.25 -4.74 -7.71
C VAL A 99 -6.66 -5.11 -7.36
N LYS A 100 -6.84 -5.50 -6.11
CA LYS A 100 -8.14 -5.55 -5.48
C LYS A 100 -8.24 -4.45 -4.40
N GLY A 101 -8.98 -3.38 -4.66
CA GLY A 101 -9.19 -2.28 -3.72
C GLY A 101 -9.30 -0.88 -4.34
N SER A 102 -9.53 0.11 -3.48
CA SER A 102 -9.78 1.50 -3.86
C SER A 102 -8.52 2.38 -3.77
N ARG A 103 -8.36 3.32 -4.71
CA ARG A 103 -7.17 4.19 -4.77
C ARG A 103 -7.50 5.65 -5.00
N VAL A 104 -7.17 6.53 -4.06
CA VAL A 104 -7.33 8.01 -4.21
C VAL A 104 -6.01 8.78 -4.00
N GLY A 105 -5.59 9.58 -4.98
CA GLY A 105 -4.35 10.36 -4.85
C GLY A 105 -3.66 10.66 -6.17
N ARG A 106 -2.39 11.05 -6.11
CA ARG A 106 -1.60 11.45 -7.28
C ARG A 106 -0.25 10.75 -7.27
N ASN A 107 0.30 10.49 -8.46
CA ASN A 107 1.62 9.89 -8.65
C ASN A 107 1.76 8.59 -7.84
N ARG A 108 1.10 7.53 -8.31
CA ARG A 108 1.20 6.23 -7.64
C ARG A 108 1.45 5.07 -8.58
N VAL A 109 2.23 4.13 -8.09
CA VAL A 109 2.43 2.82 -8.70
C VAL A 109 1.93 1.76 -7.72
N ALA A 110 1.08 0.84 -8.16
CA ALA A 110 0.70 -0.29 -7.32
C ALA A 110 0.43 -1.59 -8.06
N VAL A 111 1.17 -2.63 -7.68
CA VAL A 111 1.23 -3.92 -8.38
C VAL A 111 0.97 -5.06 -7.41
N GLY A 112 0.07 -5.99 -7.72
CA GLY A 112 -0.16 -7.15 -6.84
C GLY A 112 -0.60 -6.74 -5.43
N VAL A 113 -1.48 -5.73 -5.34
CA VAL A 113 -1.97 -5.26 -4.06
C VAL A 113 -3.42 -5.63 -3.86
N LYS A 114 -3.63 -6.36 -2.78
CA LYS A 114 -4.92 -6.46 -2.12
C LYS A 114 -5.01 -5.42 -1.00
N GLY A 115 -5.73 -4.31 -1.23
CA GLY A 115 -5.93 -3.23 -0.25
C GLY A 115 -6.10 -1.84 -0.85
N SER A 116 -6.48 -0.89 0.01
CA SER A 116 -6.81 0.48 -0.40
C SER A 116 -5.65 1.45 -0.21
N ARG A 117 -5.55 2.48 -1.06
CA ARG A 117 -4.49 3.50 -0.97
C ARG A 117 -4.99 4.93 -1.05
N PHE A 118 -4.58 5.79 -0.13
CA PHE A 118 -4.98 7.21 -0.07
C PHE A 118 -3.85 8.19 0.23
N GLY A 119 -3.53 9.11 -0.69
CA GLY A 119 -2.35 9.98 -0.57
C GLY A 119 -1.47 10.03 -1.82
N ARG A 120 -0.44 10.86 -1.78
CA ARG A 120 0.38 11.24 -2.94
C ARG A 120 1.77 10.59 -2.89
N ASN A 121 2.37 10.43 -4.06
CA ASN A 121 3.75 10.01 -4.24
C ASN A 121 4.02 8.69 -3.53
N ARG A 122 3.45 7.59 -4.05
CA ARG A 122 3.58 6.27 -3.42
C ARG A 122 3.78 5.12 -4.39
N VAL A 123 4.54 4.14 -3.92
CA VAL A 123 4.81 2.90 -4.65
C VAL A 123 4.47 1.73 -3.75
N ALA A 124 3.74 0.75 -4.26
CA ALA A 124 3.52 -0.44 -3.46
C ALA A 124 3.23 -1.72 -4.23
N VAL A 125 3.96 -2.78 -3.85
CA VAL A 125 4.06 -4.00 -4.66
C VAL A 125 3.89 -5.23 -3.78
N GLY A 126 3.07 -6.20 -4.17
CA GLY A 126 2.90 -7.45 -3.41
C GLY A 126 2.35 -7.23 -1.99
N VAL A 127 1.80 -6.05 -1.72
CA VAL A 127 1.34 -5.72 -0.38
C VAL A 127 -0.08 -6.18 -0.19
N LYS A 128 -0.25 -7.01 0.82
CA LYS A 128 -1.56 -7.19 1.43
C LYS A 128 -1.70 -6.10 2.50
N GLY A 129 -2.63 -5.18 2.29
CA GLY A 129 -2.92 -4.12 3.25
C GLY A 129 -3.09 -2.73 2.64
N SER A 130 -3.63 -1.84 3.46
CA SER A 130 -3.97 -0.47 3.09
C SER A 130 -2.86 0.50 3.48
N GLN A 131 -2.62 1.51 2.65
CA GLN A 131 -1.54 2.47 2.87
C GLN A 131 -2.04 3.89 2.66
N PHE A 132 -1.62 4.80 3.55
CA PHE A 132 -2.11 6.18 3.60
C PHE A 132 -0.95 7.16 3.40
N GLY A 133 -1.10 8.45 3.67
CA GLY A 133 0.03 9.37 3.76
C GLY A 133 0.72 9.75 2.44
N ARG A 134 1.69 10.64 2.57
CA ARG A 134 2.52 11.14 1.48
C ARG A 134 3.87 10.46 1.53
N ASN A 135 4.48 10.30 0.35
CA ASN A 135 5.87 9.90 0.21
C ASN A 135 6.13 8.55 0.92
N ARG A 136 5.35 7.52 0.57
CA ARG A 136 5.43 6.19 1.19
C ARG A 136 5.67 5.10 0.16
N VAL A 137 6.57 4.17 0.49
CA VAL A 137 6.89 2.99 -0.31
C VAL A 137 6.69 1.77 0.57
N VAL A 138 6.01 0.73 0.09
CA VAL A 138 5.70 -0.45 0.91
C VAL A 138 5.60 -1.68 0.00
N VAL A 139 6.28 -2.78 0.33
CA VAL A 139 6.42 -3.92 -0.60
C VAL A 139 6.44 -5.28 0.11
N GLY A 140 5.47 -6.17 -0.19
CA GLY A 140 5.42 -7.60 0.21
C GLY A 140 4.27 -8.05 1.14
N VAL A 141 4.20 -9.36 1.46
CA VAL A 141 3.42 -9.99 2.58
C VAL A 141 3.99 -9.55 3.96
N LYS A 142 4.68 -8.42 3.91
CA LYS A 142 5.89 -7.87 4.53
C LYS A 142 5.76 -6.40 4.14
N ALA A 143 5.25 -5.51 4.99
CA ALA A 143 5.19 -4.10 4.61
C ALA A 143 6.50 -3.41 5.00
N ASN A 144 6.79 -2.18 4.56
CA ASN A 144 7.98 -1.38 4.92
C ASN A 144 7.71 0.15 4.74
N PRO A 145 6.64 0.80 5.24
CA PRO A 145 6.50 2.22 5.02
C PRO A 145 7.47 3.02 5.85
N VAL A 146 7.72 4.20 5.30
CA VAL A 146 8.71 5.23 5.64
C VAL A 146 7.97 6.59 5.61
N GLY A 147 8.38 7.56 6.43
CA GLY A 147 7.72 8.86 6.59
C GLY A 147 7.94 9.42 7.99
N THR A 148 7.39 10.58 8.33
CA THR A 148 7.44 11.05 9.75
C THR A 148 6.92 9.97 10.71
N LYS A 149 5.92 9.20 10.29
CA LYS A 149 5.40 8.01 10.98
C LYS A 149 5.34 6.83 10.02
N PRO A 150 6.38 6.01 10.01
CA PRO A 150 6.53 4.85 9.16
C PRO A 150 6.22 3.54 9.87
N ASN A 151 5.51 2.65 9.17
CA ASN A 151 4.62 1.69 9.82
C ASN A 151 4.39 0.38 9.07
N SER A 152 5.23 -0.61 9.27
CA SER A 152 5.17 -1.84 8.49
C SER A 152 4.81 -3.09 9.26
N VAL A 153 4.23 -4.05 8.55
CA VAL A 153 3.57 -5.24 9.07
C VAL A 153 3.46 -6.34 8.00
N GLY A 154 3.62 -7.58 8.40
CA GLY A 154 3.74 -8.74 7.55
C GLY A 154 4.62 -9.81 8.18
N THR A 155 5.16 -10.72 7.39
CA THR A 155 6.10 -11.71 7.93
C THR A 155 7.45 -11.09 8.27
N LYS A 156 7.72 -9.90 7.73
CA LYS A 156 8.97 -9.17 7.94
C LYS A 156 8.77 -7.70 7.62
N ALA A 157 9.25 -6.82 8.51
CA ALA A 157 9.31 -5.41 8.17
C ALA A 157 10.28 -4.51 8.92
N ASN A 158 10.48 -3.34 8.35
CA ASN A 158 11.45 -2.34 8.74
C ASN A 158 10.89 -0.93 8.43
N PRO A 159 10.21 -0.27 9.38
CA PRO A 159 9.73 1.07 9.25
C PRO A 159 10.80 2.04 9.73
N VAL A 160 10.90 3.20 9.07
CA VAL A 160 11.98 4.15 9.34
C VAL A 160 11.52 5.60 9.25
N GLY A 161 11.68 6.36 10.34
CA GLY A 161 11.35 7.78 10.47
C GLY A 161 11.02 8.19 11.89
N THR A 162 10.66 9.45 12.14
CA THR A 162 10.72 10.02 13.50
C THR A 162 9.98 9.19 14.56
N LYS A 163 8.87 8.55 14.21
CA LYS A 163 8.23 7.51 15.05
C LYS A 163 8.04 6.21 14.29
N ALA A 164 9.10 5.44 14.10
CA ALA A 164 9.10 4.15 13.42
C ALA A 164 8.52 3.03 14.28
N SER A 165 7.54 2.30 13.73
CA SER A 165 6.90 1.22 14.48
C SER A 165 6.45 0.10 13.56
N SER A 166 6.86 -1.13 13.84
CA SER A 166 6.53 -2.29 13.01
C SER A 166 6.36 -3.54 13.81
N ILE A 167 5.61 -4.46 13.22
CA ILE A 167 5.21 -5.70 13.86
C ILE A 167 5.23 -6.81 12.83
N ASP A 168 6.28 -7.62 12.89
CA ASP A 168 6.47 -8.71 11.94
C ASP A 168 7.31 -9.81 12.56
N ALA A 169 7.22 -11.03 12.05
CA ALA A 169 8.02 -12.14 12.60
C ALA A 169 9.51 -11.76 12.70
N LYS A 170 10.02 -11.00 11.73
CA LYS A 170 11.29 -10.26 11.85
C LYS A 170 11.05 -8.78 11.68
N VAL A 171 11.39 -7.98 12.69
CA VAL A 171 11.10 -6.56 12.63
C VAL A 171 12.18 -5.63 13.19
N ASN A 172 12.59 -4.66 12.36
CA ASN A 172 13.65 -3.73 12.68
C ASN A 172 13.19 -2.27 12.50
N SER A 173 12.84 -1.58 13.59
CA SER A 173 12.35 -0.19 13.55
C SER A 173 13.44 0.82 13.84
N VAL A 174 13.49 1.93 13.08
CA VAL A 174 14.51 2.98 13.26
C VAL A 174 13.88 4.38 13.26
N GLY A 175 14.06 5.12 14.36
CA GLY A 175 13.43 6.43 14.53
C GLY A 175 13.81 7.09 15.83
N THR A 176 13.57 8.41 15.98
CA THR A 176 13.79 9.06 17.29
C THR A 176 12.98 8.37 18.39
N LYS A 177 11.81 7.83 18.03
CA LYS A 177 11.12 6.76 18.76
C LYS A 177 10.98 5.52 17.87
N ALA A 178 11.51 4.37 18.30
CA ALA A 178 11.45 3.12 17.55
C ALA A 178 10.86 1.98 18.38
N ASN A 179 9.74 1.41 17.91
CA ASN A 179 9.00 0.34 18.61
C ASN A 179 8.75 -0.88 17.67
N PRO A 180 9.74 -1.75 17.49
CA PRO A 180 9.64 -3.01 16.77
C PRO A 180 9.18 -4.14 17.70
N VAL A 181 8.24 -4.96 17.22
CA VAL A 181 7.75 -6.18 17.88
C VAL A 181 7.80 -7.37 16.92
N GLY A 182 8.40 -8.49 17.32
CA GLY A 182 8.59 -9.64 16.43
C GLY A 182 9.32 -10.79 17.11
N THR A 183 9.38 -12.00 16.51
CA THR A 183 10.22 -13.06 17.10
C THR A 183 11.67 -12.61 17.16
N LYS A 184 12.10 -11.83 16.17
CA LYS A 184 13.31 -11.00 16.26
C LYS A 184 12.92 -9.54 16.14
N ALA A 185 13.06 -8.79 17.22
CA ALA A 185 12.72 -7.38 17.32
C ALA A 185 13.97 -6.55 17.60
N SER A 186 14.30 -5.60 16.73
CA SER A 186 15.47 -4.74 16.91
C SER A 186 15.12 -3.29 16.65
N SER A 187 15.49 -2.39 17.57
CA SER A 187 15.20 -0.96 17.47
C SER A 187 16.46 -0.13 17.55
N ILE A 188 16.48 0.99 16.84
CA ILE A 188 17.53 2.02 16.98
C ILE A 188 16.86 3.39 17.10
N GLY A 189 17.20 4.15 18.14
CA GLY A 189 16.52 5.41 18.44
C GLY A 189 16.82 6.01 19.80
N ALA A 190 16.43 7.27 20.01
CA ALA A 190 16.62 7.93 21.31
C ALA A 190 15.74 7.34 22.42
N LYS A 191 14.53 6.87 22.07
CA LYS A 191 13.66 6.13 22.99
C LYS A 191 13.12 4.91 22.28
N MET A 192 13.37 3.72 22.82
CA MET A 192 12.94 2.50 22.15
C MET A 192 12.40 1.44 23.08
N ASN A 193 11.36 0.76 22.59
CA ASN A 193 10.74 -0.37 23.25
C ASN A 193 10.73 -1.55 22.28
N SER A 194 11.67 -2.49 22.44
CA SER A 194 11.81 -3.68 21.59
C SER A 194 11.29 -4.92 22.32
N VAL A 195 10.35 -5.65 21.71
CA VAL A 195 9.72 -6.84 22.32
C VAL A 195 9.80 -8.02 21.36
N GLY A 196 10.43 -9.12 21.80
CA GLY A 196 10.58 -10.32 20.97
C GLY A 196 11.31 -11.45 21.66
N THR A 197 11.24 -12.67 21.14
CA THR A 197 12.02 -13.79 21.73
C THR A 197 13.52 -13.48 21.72
N LYS A 198 13.95 -12.71 20.70
CA LYS A 198 15.23 -11.99 20.68
C LYS A 198 14.97 -10.48 20.51
N ALA A 199 15.28 -9.69 21.54
CA ALA A 199 15.14 -8.24 21.54
C ALA A 199 16.52 -7.56 21.60
N ASN A 200 16.77 -6.59 20.72
CA ASN A 200 18.05 -5.89 20.61
C ASN A 200 17.87 -4.37 20.36
N PRO A 201 17.52 -3.57 21.38
CA PRO A 201 17.50 -2.12 21.26
C PRO A 201 18.90 -1.49 21.42
N VAL A 202 19.19 -0.42 20.66
CA VAL A 202 20.42 0.39 20.80
C VAL A 202 20.15 1.90 20.73
N GLY A 203 20.54 2.66 21.76
CA GLY A 203 20.29 4.11 21.84
C GLY A 203 20.52 4.72 23.22
N THR A 204 19.73 5.74 23.60
CA THR A 204 19.96 6.45 24.87
C THR A 204 19.08 5.95 26.01
N LYS A 205 17.85 5.51 25.71
CA LYS A 205 16.92 4.90 26.67
C LYS A 205 16.19 3.73 26.02
N ALA A 206 16.36 2.53 26.58
CA ALA A 206 15.70 1.33 26.10
C ALA A 206 15.01 0.52 27.20
N SER A 207 13.83 0.03 26.86
CA SER A 207 13.12 -1.01 27.60
C SER A 207 12.90 -2.19 26.65
N SER A 208 13.29 -3.39 27.05
CA SER A 208 13.18 -4.56 26.17
C SER A 208 12.86 -5.84 26.92
N ILE A 209 12.00 -6.65 26.31
CA ILE A 209 11.42 -7.84 26.90
C ILE A 209 11.61 -9.01 25.93
N GLY A 210 12.20 -10.11 26.42
CA GLY A 210 12.47 -11.29 25.61
C GLY A 210 13.21 -12.39 26.35
N ALA A 211 13.21 -13.61 25.81
CA ALA A 211 14.02 -14.70 26.40
C ALA A 211 15.52 -14.37 26.34
N LYS A 212 15.97 -13.75 25.23
CA LYS A 212 17.33 -13.22 25.08
C LYS A 212 17.28 -11.74 24.74
N VAL A 213 17.77 -10.91 25.66
CA VAL A 213 17.78 -9.44 25.53
C VAL A 213 19.21 -8.94 25.57
N ILE A 214 19.60 -8.14 24.57
CA ILE A 214 20.91 -7.47 24.50
C ILE A 214 20.64 -5.97 24.32
N SER A 215 21.02 -5.14 25.27
CA SER A 215 20.79 -3.69 25.24
C SER A 215 22.11 -2.92 25.36
N ILE A 216 22.31 -1.91 24.51
CA ILE A 216 23.48 -1.03 24.56
C ILE A 216 22.94 0.39 24.65
N ASP A 217 22.75 0.85 25.89
CA ASP A 217 22.02 2.09 26.17
C ASP A 217 22.51 2.79 27.43
N ALA A 218 22.49 4.12 27.45
CA ALA A 218 22.84 4.87 28.66
C ALA A 218 21.92 4.56 29.85
N LYS A 219 20.63 4.25 29.60
CA LYS A 219 19.68 3.74 30.59
C LYS A 219 18.90 2.56 30.03
N ALA A 220 19.16 1.36 30.56
CA ALA A 220 18.58 0.11 30.10
C ALA A 220 17.75 -0.59 31.20
N ASN A 221 16.58 -1.11 30.83
CA ASN A 221 15.72 -1.94 31.67
C ASN A 221 15.29 -3.22 30.93
N PRO A 222 16.19 -4.23 30.82
CA PRO A 222 15.89 -5.50 30.16
C PRO A 222 15.21 -6.51 31.11
N VAL A 223 14.12 -7.14 30.66
CA VAL A 223 13.38 -8.18 31.40
C VAL A 223 13.40 -9.47 30.58
N GLY A 224 13.93 -10.56 31.15
CA GLY A 224 14.11 -11.81 30.42
C GLY A 224 14.93 -12.85 31.18
N THR A 225 15.00 -14.08 30.64
CA THR A 225 15.77 -15.17 31.27
C THR A 225 17.28 -15.06 31.05
N LYS A 226 17.72 -14.38 29.98
CA LYS A 226 19.15 -14.09 29.71
C LYS A 226 19.37 -12.61 29.28
N PRO A 227 19.31 -11.64 30.22
CA PRO A 227 19.52 -10.22 29.92
C PRO A 227 21.00 -9.82 29.98
N ASN A 228 21.53 -9.18 28.92
CA ASN A 228 22.86 -8.58 28.90
C ASN A 228 22.76 -7.09 28.52
N SER A 229 23.39 -6.20 29.29
CA SER A 229 23.29 -4.75 29.12
C SER A 229 24.62 -4.04 29.34
N VAL A 230 25.00 -3.15 28.43
CA VAL A 230 26.23 -2.33 28.49
C VAL A 230 25.82 -0.85 28.51
N GLY A 231 26.10 -0.17 29.63
CA GLY A 231 25.66 1.22 29.85
C GLY A 231 25.90 1.72 31.27
N THR A 232 25.72 3.02 31.50
CA THR A 232 26.07 3.68 32.77
C THR A 232 25.07 3.43 33.91
N LYS A 233 23.82 3.03 33.62
CA LYS A 233 22.82 2.59 34.63
C LYS A 233 21.94 1.44 34.11
N THR A 234 21.93 0.31 34.85
CA THR A 234 21.17 -0.92 34.53
C THR A 234 20.35 -1.39 35.72
N ILE A 235 19.04 -1.66 35.53
CA ILE A 235 18.13 -2.26 36.54
C ILE A 235 17.68 -3.63 36.00
N ARG A 236 17.89 -4.72 36.75
CA ARG A 236 17.55 -6.11 36.33
C ARG A 236 16.45 -6.68 37.24
N SER A 237 15.41 -7.29 36.65
CA SER A 237 14.40 -8.07 37.37
C SER A 237 14.39 -9.51 36.83
N THR A 238 14.83 -10.47 37.63
CA THR A 238 14.76 -11.91 37.31
C THR A 238 13.63 -12.55 38.11
N GLN A 239 12.60 -13.08 37.44
CA GLN A 239 11.67 -14.02 38.08
C GLN A 239 12.22 -15.43 37.85
N ASN A 240 12.85 -15.97 38.90
CA ASN A 240 12.89 -17.39 39.17
C ASN A 240 12.88 -17.54 40.70
N GLU A 241 11.71 -17.85 41.23
CA GLU A 241 11.48 -18.30 42.60
C GLU A 241 11.91 -19.77 42.72
N ALA A 242 12.52 -20.16 43.84
CA ALA A 242 12.22 -21.36 44.66
C ALA A 242 13.44 -21.88 45.45
N TRP A 243 13.35 -21.66 46.77
CA TRP A 243 13.76 -22.49 47.92
C TRP A 243 15.18 -23.08 48.10
N PHE A 244 15.74 -22.76 49.28
CA PHE A 244 16.78 -23.49 50.03
C PHE A 244 16.46 -25.00 50.16
N PRO A 245 17.46 -25.87 50.31
CA PRO A 245 18.08 -26.15 51.62
C PRO A 245 19.58 -25.83 51.68
#